data_AF-A0A8T3S6T6-F1
#
_entry.id   AF-A0A8T3S6T6-F1
#
_cell.length_a   1.000
_cell.length_b   1.000
_cell.length_c   1.000
_cell.angle_alpha   90.00
_cell.angle_beta   90.00
_cell.angle_gamma   90.00
#
_symmetry.space_group_name_H-M   'P 1'
#
loop_
_entity.id
_entity.type
_entity.pdbx_description
1 polymer ?
#
loop_
_entity_poly.entity_id
_entity_poly.type
_entity_poly.pdbx_seq_one_letter_code
_entity_poly.pdbx_strand_id
1 'polypeptide(L)'
;VLGALLRARSFDLVLCHTDIHAANILVTDEGGIVLVDWDAPMIAPRERDLLFVIGSRIARRVEPHEEARFFEGYGTVEVDPEAIVYYRYERILEDIGVDAASVFGDDSQTEETRQAQVDLVMSFFAPGGMLASAEQV
;
A
#
# COMPACT_ATOMS: atom_id res chain seq x y z
N VAL A 1 -19.13 -0.89 4.91
CA VAL A 1 -19.49 0.11 5.96
C VAL A 1 -18.46 1.23 6.01
N LEU A 2 -17.17 0.92 6.15
CA LEU A 2 -16.08 1.91 6.24
C LEU A 2 -16.05 2.92 5.08
N GLY A 3 -16.12 2.47 3.83
CA GLY A 3 -16.14 3.39 2.68
C GLY A 3 -17.32 4.37 2.68
N ALA A 4 -18.50 3.96 3.19
CA ALA A 4 -19.64 4.88 3.31
C ALA A 4 -19.44 5.90 4.44
N LEU A 5 -18.79 5.50 5.54
CA LEU A 5 -18.44 6.39 6.64
C LEU A 5 -17.43 7.45 6.19
N LEU A 6 -16.35 7.02 5.54
CA LEU A 6 -15.30 7.94 5.07
C LEU A 6 -15.82 8.86 3.98
N ARG A 7 -16.69 8.38 3.08
CA ARG A 7 -17.30 9.23 2.05
C ARG A 7 -18.14 10.38 2.64
N ALA A 8 -18.65 10.24 3.87
CA ALA A 8 -19.39 11.29 4.55
C ALA A 8 -18.49 12.31 5.29
N ARG A 9 -17.17 12.08 5.34
CA ARG A 9 -16.18 12.96 5.97
C ARG A 9 -15.53 13.89 4.95
N SER A 10 -14.98 15.00 5.44
CA SER A 10 -14.08 15.86 4.68
C SER A 10 -12.63 15.48 4.96
N PHE A 11 -11.82 15.42 3.90
CA PHE A 11 -10.38 15.20 4.00
C PHE A 11 -9.62 16.30 3.28
N ASP A 12 -8.44 16.61 3.77
CA ASP A 12 -7.46 17.39 3.02
C ASP A 12 -6.89 16.51 1.91
N LEU A 13 -7.27 16.81 0.67
CA LEU A 13 -6.81 16.08 -0.49
C LEU A 13 -5.47 16.63 -0.97
N VAL A 14 -4.53 15.72 -1.22
CA VAL A 14 -3.18 16.00 -1.70
C VAL A 14 -2.89 15.14 -2.93
N LEU A 15 -1.82 15.49 -3.65
CA LEU A 15 -1.28 14.59 -4.68
C LEU A 15 -0.63 13.39 -3.99
N CYS A 16 -1.14 12.20 -4.30
CA CYS A 16 -0.63 10.92 -3.83
C CYS A 16 0.00 10.14 -4.98
N HIS A 17 1.08 9.42 -4.67
CA HIS A 17 1.74 8.48 -5.56
C HIS A 17 0.87 7.25 -5.84
N THR A 18 0.10 6.81 -4.84
CA THR A 18 -0.79 5.63 -4.80
C THR A 18 -0.12 4.27 -4.65
N ASP A 19 1.18 4.20 -4.94
CA ASP A 19 2.00 2.97 -4.82
C ASP A 19 3.42 3.19 -4.27
N ILE A 20 3.56 3.98 -3.20
CA ILE A 20 4.87 4.40 -2.65
C ILE A 20 5.53 3.34 -1.74
N HIS A 21 5.50 2.07 -2.15
CA HIS A 21 6.19 1.00 -1.42
C HIS A 21 7.70 0.96 -1.69
N ALA A 22 8.44 0.22 -0.87
CA ALA A 22 9.91 0.16 -0.92
C ALA A 22 10.50 -0.20 -2.29
N ALA A 23 9.80 -0.96 -3.13
CA ALA A 23 10.28 -1.31 -4.47
C ALA A 23 10.26 -0.13 -5.47
N ASN A 24 9.49 0.93 -5.19
CA ASN A 24 9.42 2.14 -6.02
C ASN A 24 10.35 3.26 -5.51
N ILE A 25 11.19 2.96 -4.51
CA ILE A 25 12.15 3.90 -3.94
C ILE A 25 13.56 3.42 -4.28
N LEU A 26 14.25 4.17 -5.14
CA LEU A 26 15.63 3.89 -5.53
C LEU A 26 16.59 4.74 -4.69
N VAL A 27 17.66 4.11 -4.20
CA VAL A 27 18.76 4.80 -3.50
C VAL A 27 19.95 4.88 -4.45
N THR A 28 20.44 6.09 -4.72
CA THR A 28 21.61 6.29 -5.59
C THR A 28 22.91 6.03 -4.84
N ASP A 29 24.01 5.82 -5.57
CA ASP A 29 25.34 5.62 -4.98
C ASP A 29 25.80 6.83 -4.13
N GLU A 30 25.31 8.03 -4.45
CA GLU A 30 25.56 9.26 -3.69
C GLU A 30 24.63 9.41 -2.46
N GLY A 31 23.76 8.44 -2.20
CA GLY A 31 22.79 8.48 -1.11
C GLY A 31 21.54 9.31 -1.41
N GLY A 32 21.29 9.65 -2.68
CA GLY A 32 20.06 10.29 -3.12
C GLY A 32 18.88 9.32 -3.12
N ILE A 33 17.65 9.85 -3.07
CA ILE A 33 16.42 9.06 -3.16
C ILE A 33 15.66 9.48 -4.43
N VAL A 34 15.25 8.50 -5.23
CA VAL A 34 14.42 8.70 -6.42
C VAL A 34 13.15 7.86 -6.28
N LEU A 35 11.99 8.52 -6.40
CA LEU A 35 10.69 7.87 -6.47
C LEU A 35 10.31 7.65 -7.93
N VAL A 36 10.05 6.40 -8.29
CA VAL A 36 9.66 5.97 -9.65
C VAL A 36 8.23 5.45 -9.66
N ASP A 37 7.70 5.14 -10.84
CA ASP A 37 6.36 4.58 -11.06
C ASP A 37 5.20 5.58 -10.82
N TRP A 38 5.25 6.69 -11.57
CA TRP A 38 4.25 7.77 -11.54
C TRP A 38 3.13 7.58 -12.59
N ASP A 39 2.76 6.34 -12.91
CA ASP A 39 1.77 6.07 -13.96
C ASP A 39 0.32 6.30 -13.49
N ALA A 40 0.06 6.21 -12.19
CA ALA A 40 -1.28 6.33 -11.59
C ALA A 40 -1.42 7.32 -10.41
N PRO A 41 -0.80 8.52 -10.43
CA PRO A 41 -0.97 9.47 -9.33
C PRO A 41 -2.42 9.96 -9.23
N MET A 42 -2.88 10.25 -8.01
CA MET A 42 -4.25 10.70 -7.78
C MET A 42 -4.34 11.80 -6.71
N ILE A 43 -5.46 12.51 -6.71
CA ILE A 43 -5.82 13.43 -5.63
C ILE A 43 -6.63 12.67 -4.58
N ALA A 44 -6.06 12.47 -3.40
CA ALA A 44 -6.62 11.65 -2.32
C ALA A 44 -6.22 12.19 -0.94
N PRO A 45 -6.88 11.75 0.16
CA PRO A 45 -6.33 11.88 1.51
C PRO A 45 -4.92 11.29 1.57
N ARG A 46 -4.02 11.95 2.32
CA ARG A 46 -2.61 11.53 2.48
C ARG A 46 -2.43 10.09 2.95
N GLU A 47 -3.44 9.56 3.66
CA GLU A 47 -3.52 8.19 4.13
C GLU A 47 -3.38 7.17 3.01
N ARG A 48 -3.68 7.54 1.75
CA ARG A 48 -3.44 6.67 0.60
C ARG A 48 -1.95 6.34 0.41
N ASP A 49 -1.06 7.28 0.70
CA ASP A 49 0.38 7.03 0.63
C ASP A 49 0.94 6.61 2.00
N LEU A 50 0.41 7.17 3.09
CA LEU A 50 0.89 6.85 4.45
C LEU A 50 0.59 5.40 4.86
N LEU A 51 -0.34 4.70 4.20
CA LEU A 51 -0.56 3.27 4.42
C LEU A 51 0.71 2.43 4.20
N PHE A 52 1.62 2.88 3.33
CA PHE A 52 2.90 2.20 3.04
C PHE A 52 3.97 2.48 4.09
N VAL A 53 3.71 3.42 5.01
CA VAL A 53 4.63 3.82 6.08
C VAL A 53 4.13 3.31 7.42
N ILE A 54 2.93 3.74 7.82
CA ILE A 54 2.38 3.49 9.16
C ILE A 54 2.13 1.98 9.31
N GLY A 55 2.89 1.31 10.16
CA GLY A 55 2.76 -0.13 10.45
C GLY A 55 2.73 -1.06 9.23
N SER A 56 3.21 -0.60 8.07
CA SER A 56 3.03 -1.28 6.79
C SER A 56 3.73 -2.64 6.76
N ARG A 57 3.12 -3.59 6.05
CA ARG A 57 3.72 -4.88 5.68
C ARG A 57 3.73 -5.10 4.17
N ILE A 58 3.38 -4.07 3.41
CA ILE A 58 3.29 -4.12 1.95
C ILE A 58 4.70 -4.00 1.38
N ALA A 59 5.07 -4.94 0.50
CA ALA A 59 6.43 -5.20 -0.01
C ALA A 59 7.46 -5.60 1.07
N ARG A 60 7.47 -4.93 2.22
CA ARG A 60 8.23 -5.32 3.42
C ARG A 60 7.57 -4.79 4.69
N ARG A 61 7.96 -5.33 5.84
CA ARG A 61 7.60 -4.76 7.13
C ARG A 61 8.35 -3.43 7.34
N VAL A 62 7.61 -2.40 7.74
CA VAL A 62 8.17 -1.17 8.30
C VAL A 62 8.35 -1.34 9.80
N GLU A 63 9.55 -1.09 10.30
CA GLU A 63 9.85 -1.16 11.72
C GLU A 63 9.53 0.17 12.42
N PRO A 64 9.15 0.17 13.72
CA PRO A 64 8.73 1.40 14.41
C PRO A 64 9.74 2.55 14.36
N HIS A 65 11.04 2.24 14.32
CA HIS A 65 12.09 3.26 14.24
C HIS A 65 12.21 3.87 12.83
N GLU A 66 11.82 3.15 11.78
CA GLU A 66 11.78 3.67 10.40
C GLU A 66 10.59 4.60 10.23
N GLU A 67 9.43 4.23 10.76
CA GLU A 67 8.24 5.07 10.80
C GLU A 67 8.50 6.38 11.55
N ALA A 68 9.16 6.31 12.72
CA ALA A 68 9.55 7.49 13.48
C ALA A 68 10.47 8.43 12.66
N ARG A 69 11.49 7.88 11.99
CA ARG A 69 12.38 8.65 11.11
C ARG A 69 11.67 9.25 9.90
N PHE A 70 10.69 8.54 9.35
CA PHE A 70 9.87 9.07 8.28
C PHE A 70 9.13 10.34 8.74
N PHE A 71 8.49 10.31 9.91
CA PHE A 71 7.77 11.47 10.44
C PHE A 71 8.67 12.60 10.93
N GLU A 72 9.94 12.34 11.28
CA GLU A 72 10.95 13.40 11.48
C GLU A 72 11.15 14.25 10.20
N GLY A 73 11.10 13.62 9.02
CA GLY A 73 11.23 14.29 7.72
C GLY A 73 9.91 14.81 7.13
N TYR A 74 8.84 14.01 7.24
CA TYR A 74 7.51 14.34 6.70
C TYR A 74 6.82 15.45 7.50
N GLY A 75 7.13 15.55 8.79
CA GLY A 75 6.53 16.49 9.73
C GLY A 75 5.27 15.95 10.40
N THR A 76 4.80 16.70 11.41
CA THR A 76 3.60 16.36 12.15
C THR A 76 2.35 16.61 11.33
N VAL A 77 1.52 15.59 11.16
CA VAL A 77 0.21 15.65 10.51
C VAL A 77 -0.82 14.90 11.34
N GLU A 78 -2.07 15.33 11.27
CA GLU A 78 -3.18 14.49 11.76
C GLU A 78 -3.44 13.38 10.74
N VAL A 79 -3.46 12.14 11.21
CA VAL A 79 -3.75 10.94 10.41
C VAL A 79 -5.08 10.37 10.87
N ASP A 80 -5.99 10.11 9.94
CA ASP A 80 -7.22 9.36 10.24
C ASP A 80 -6.93 7.84 10.21
N PRO A 81 -6.93 7.15 11.36
CA PRO A 81 -6.65 5.71 11.38
C PRO A 81 -7.70 4.89 10.62
N GLU A 82 -8.95 5.34 10.55
CA GLU A 82 -9.98 4.64 9.78
C GLU A 82 -9.75 4.75 8.27
N ALA A 83 -9.16 5.86 7.81
CA ALA A 83 -8.73 6.00 6.42
C ALA A 83 -7.54 5.09 6.09
N ILE A 84 -6.58 4.90 7.01
CA ILE A 84 -5.50 3.91 6.86
C ILE A 84 -6.07 2.49 6.73
N VAL A 85 -6.97 2.09 7.64
CA VAL A 85 -7.61 0.77 7.58
C VAL A 85 -8.37 0.58 6.26
N TYR A 86 -9.10 1.61 5.81
CA TYR A 86 -9.81 1.57 4.54
C TYR A 86 -8.88 1.34 3.36
N TYR A 87 -7.81 2.13 3.24
CA TYR A 87 -6.89 2.00 2.11
C TYR A 87 -6.09 0.70 2.14
N ARG A 88 -5.81 0.13 3.32
CA ARG A 88 -5.23 -1.21 3.40
C ARG A 88 -6.17 -2.28 2.87
N TYR A 89 -7.47 -2.23 3.20
CA TYR A 89 -8.44 -3.15 2.63
C TYR A 89 -8.64 -2.96 1.14
N GLU A 90 -8.73 -1.70 0.70
CA GLU A 90 -8.87 -1.39 -0.71
C GLU A 90 -7.64 -1.85 -1.51
N ARG A 91 -6.42 -1.67 -0.98
CA ARG A 91 -5.20 -2.20 -1.60
C ARG A 91 -5.18 -3.73 -1.69
N ILE A 92 -5.60 -4.43 -0.64
CA ILE A 92 -5.73 -5.90 -0.68
C ILE A 92 -6.71 -6.32 -1.78
N LEU A 93 -7.84 -5.62 -1.94
CA LEU A 93 -8.82 -5.92 -2.98
C LEU A 93 -8.29 -5.60 -4.38
N GLU A 94 -7.55 -4.51 -4.52
CA GLU A 94 -6.85 -4.11 -5.74
C GLU A 94 -5.86 -5.19 -6.17
N ASP A 95 -4.94 -5.59 -5.27
CA ASP A 95 -3.93 -6.62 -5.54
C ASP A 95 -4.57 -7.96 -5.92
N ILE A 96 -5.61 -8.40 -5.18
CA ILE A 96 -6.39 -9.60 -5.54
C ILE A 96 -6.99 -9.48 -6.94
N GLY A 97 -7.51 -8.30 -7.30
CA GLY A 97 -8.10 -8.07 -8.61
C GLY A 97 -7.07 -8.15 -9.74
N VAL A 98 -5.90 -7.54 -9.55
CA VAL A 98 -4.79 -7.57 -10.51
C VAL A 98 -4.25 -8.98 -10.69
N ASP A 99 -3.95 -9.67 -9.59
CA ASP A 99 -3.42 -11.04 -9.62
C ASP A 99 -4.45 -12.02 -10.20
N ALA A 100 -5.73 -11.90 -9.84
CA ALA A 100 -6.79 -12.73 -10.43
C ALA A 100 -6.96 -12.48 -11.92
N ALA A 101 -6.88 -11.23 -12.38
CA ALA A 101 -6.95 -10.90 -13.80
C ALA A 101 -5.76 -11.49 -14.58
N SER A 102 -4.56 -11.47 -14.00
CA SER A 102 -3.38 -12.13 -14.59
C SER A 102 -3.53 -13.66 -14.60
N VAL A 103 -3.95 -14.27 -13.48
CA VAL A 103 -4.10 -15.72 -13.34
C VAL A 103 -5.20 -16.29 -14.23
N PHE A 104 -6.35 -15.62 -14.36
CA PHE A 104 -7.51 -16.14 -15.07
C PHE A 104 -7.73 -15.52 -16.45
N GLY A 105 -7.18 -14.33 -16.71
CA GLY A 105 -7.47 -13.53 -17.90
C GLY A 105 -6.31 -13.39 -18.90
N ASP A 106 -5.08 -13.77 -18.54
CA ASP A 106 -3.92 -13.64 -19.42
C ASP A 106 -3.33 -15.02 -19.81
N ASP A 107 -3.76 -15.53 -20.96
CA ASP A 107 -3.30 -16.80 -21.55
C ASP A 107 -1.82 -16.82 -21.95
N SER A 108 -1.13 -15.66 -21.92
CA SER A 108 0.31 -15.59 -22.19
C SER A 108 1.18 -15.92 -20.97
N GLN A 109 0.61 -15.92 -19.76
CA GLN A 109 1.32 -16.20 -18.52
C GLN A 109 1.75 -17.66 -18.42
N THR A 110 2.97 -17.89 -17.92
CA THR A 110 3.44 -19.24 -17.62
C THR A 110 2.75 -19.80 -16.39
N GLU A 111 2.70 -21.13 -16.27
CA GLU A 111 2.18 -21.80 -15.07
C GLU A 111 2.94 -21.37 -13.81
N GLU A 112 4.26 -21.16 -13.93
CA GLU A 112 5.10 -20.68 -12.83
C GLU A 112 4.67 -19.28 -12.36
N THR A 113 4.43 -18.35 -13.30
CA THR A 113 3.95 -17.01 -12.99
C THR A 113 2.56 -17.04 -12.35
N ARG A 114 1.66 -17.87 -12.88
CA ARG A 114 0.31 -18.04 -12.30
C ARG A 114 0.38 -18.59 -10.89
N GLN A 115 1.20 -19.59 -10.64
CA GLN A 115 1.38 -20.16 -9.30
C GLN A 115 1.96 -19.12 -8.33
N ALA A 116 2.95 -18.34 -8.74
CA ALA A 116 3.53 -17.28 -7.90
C ALA A 116 2.49 -16.21 -7.51
N GLN A 117 1.59 -15.83 -8.43
CA GLN A 117 0.49 -14.90 -8.15
C GLN A 117 -0.55 -15.49 -7.20
N VAL A 118 -0.90 -16.76 -7.39
CA VAL A 118 -1.77 -17.48 -6.43
C VAL A 118 -1.12 -17.52 -5.05
N ASP A 119 0.15 -17.87 -4.95
CA ASP A 119 0.87 -17.94 -3.66
C ASP A 119 0.94 -16.57 -2.99
N LEU A 120 1.16 -15.49 -3.76
CA LEU A 120 1.14 -14.12 -3.26
C LEU A 120 -0.23 -13.77 -2.67
N VAL A 121 -1.32 -13.96 -3.42
CA VAL A 121 -2.69 -13.70 -2.92
C VAL A 121 -2.99 -14.53 -1.67
N MET A 122 -2.62 -15.81 -1.65
CA MET A 122 -2.84 -16.68 -0.49
C MET A 122 -2.06 -16.21 0.74
N SER A 123 -0.89 -15.60 0.56
CA SER A 123 -0.10 -15.02 1.65
C SER A 123 -0.84 -13.89 2.39
N PHE A 124 -1.76 -13.18 1.72
CA PHE A 124 -2.51 -12.07 2.35
C PHE A 124 -3.41 -12.59 3.48
N PHE A 125 -3.87 -13.84 3.38
CA PHE A 125 -4.75 -14.52 4.33
C PHE A 125 -4.01 -15.33 5.40
N ALA A 126 -2.69 -15.49 5.27
CA ALA A 126 -1.89 -16.22 6.26
C ALA A 126 -1.92 -15.51 7.64
N PRO A 127 -1.67 -16.23 8.74
CA PRO A 127 -1.53 -15.60 10.06
C PRO A 127 -0.47 -14.49 10.04
N GLY A 128 -0.87 -13.28 10.42
CA GLY A 128 0.01 -12.11 10.37
C GLY A 128 0.22 -11.49 8.98
N GLY A 129 -0.46 -12.00 7.95
CA GLY A 129 -0.51 -11.43 6.61
C GLY A 129 -1.23 -10.07 6.55
N MET A 130 -1.37 -9.53 5.34
CA MET A 130 -1.94 -8.20 5.13
C MET A 130 -3.37 -8.07 5.68
N LEU A 131 -4.22 -9.09 5.49
CA LEU A 131 -5.60 -9.04 5.96
C LEU A 131 -5.68 -8.98 7.50
N ALA A 132 -4.86 -9.78 8.18
CA ALA A 132 -4.82 -9.82 9.64
C ALA A 132 -4.21 -8.56 10.28
N SER A 133 -3.43 -7.79 9.51
CA SER A 133 -2.78 -6.56 9.96
C SER A 133 -3.48 -5.29 9.50
N ALA A 134 -4.49 -5.38 8.63
CA ALA A 134 -5.18 -4.23 8.07
C ALA A 134 -5.69 -3.27 9.14
N GLU A 135 -6.27 -3.80 10.23
CA GLU A 135 -6.83 -3.02 11.35
C GLU A 135 -5.80 -2.62 12.42
N GLN A 136 -4.53 -3.05 12.30
CA GLN A 136 -3.47 -2.73 13.26
C GLN A 136 -2.86 -1.37 12.92
N VAL A 137 -3.40 -0.30 13.48
CA VAL A 137 -2.90 1.08 13.36
C VAL A 137 -2.42 1.58 14.71
#